data_AF-A0A2E9YVF0-F1
#
_entry.id   AF-A0A2E9YVF0-F1
#
_cell.length_a   1.000
_cell.length_b   1.000
_cell.length_c   1.000
_cell.angle_alpha   90.00
_cell.angle_beta   90.00
_cell.angle_gamma   90.00
#
_symmetry.space_group_name_H-M   'P 1'
#
loop_
_entity.id
_entity.type
_entity.pdbx_description
1 polymer ?
#
loop_
_entity_poly.entity_id
_entity_poly.type
_entity_poly.pdbx_seq_one_letter_code
_entity_poly.pdbx_strand_id
1 'polypeptide(L)' 'MATIKHPITGIELNPITIERKSLSYREAVTAWMLRLSGVKYNHVAQFLGTNTHRLGEVFRGEVHFGSEQEAKTSLT' A
#
# COMPACT_ATOMS: atom_id res chain seq x y z
N MET A 1 8.02 16.51 -2.60
CA MET A 1 9.20 16.98 -1.84
C MET A 1 8.74 17.25 -0.42
N ALA A 2 9.53 16.80 0.56
CA ALA A 2 9.26 17.01 1.99
C ALA A 2 9.31 18.52 2.31
N THR A 3 8.36 19.02 3.09
CA THR A 3 8.13 20.47 3.29
C THR A 3 8.24 20.94 4.73
N ILE A 4 8.41 20.03 5.71
CA ILE A 4 8.40 20.39 7.13
C ILE A 4 9.70 19.91 7.78
N LYS A 5 10.51 20.84 8.31
CA LYS A 5 11.69 20.49 9.10
C LYS A 5 11.30 20.16 10.53
N HIS A 6 11.77 19.02 11.04
CA HIS A 6 11.55 18.65 12.43
C HIS A 6 12.29 19.62 13.36
N PRO A 7 11.62 20.21 14.37
CA PRO A 7 12.18 21.31 15.18
C PRO A 7 13.39 20.93 16.03
N ILE A 8 13.58 19.64 16.34
CA ILE A 8 14.70 19.16 17.16
C ILE A 8 15.81 18.54 16.31
N THR A 9 15.45 17.78 15.28
CA THR A 9 16.42 16.98 14.51
C THR A 9 16.82 17.62 13.18
N GLY A 10 16.09 18.64 12.73
CA GLY A 10 16.34 19.33 11.46
C GLY A 10 16.05 18.51 10.20
N ILE A 11 15.64 17.24 10.35
CA ILE A 11 15.33 16.32 9.25
C ILE A 11 14.06 16.79 8.54
N GLU A 12 14.06 16.70 7.21
CA GLU A 12 12.89 16.95 6.39
C GLU A 12 11.88 15.80 6.54
N LEU A 13 10.74 16.11 7.15
CA LEU A 13 9.63 15.18 7.31
C LEU A 13 8.75 15.20 6.06
N ASN A 14 8.33 14.02 5.63
CA ASN A 14 7.40 13.87 4.54
C ASN A 14 5.98 13.82 5.12
N PRO A 15 5.16 14.88 4.98
CA PRO A 15 3.84 14.91 5.59
C PRO A 15 2.93 13.88 4.92
N ILE A 16 2.43 12.91 5.70
CA ILE A 16 1.41 11.98 5.25
C ILE A 16 0.09 12.76 5.23
N THR A 17 -0.32 13.23 4.06
CA THR A 17 -1.50 14.09 3.92
C THR A 17 -2.81 13.32 4.06
N ILE A 18 -2.79 12.01 3.75
CA ILE A 18 -3.93 11.12 3.83
C ILE A 18 -3.44 9.81 4.45
N GLU A 19 -3.89 9.52 5.66
CA GLU A 19 -3.67 8.23 6.30
C GLU A 19 -4.90 7.34 6.11
N ARG A 20 -4.77 6.28 5.30
CA ARG A 20 -5.87 5.32 5.12
C ARG A 20 -5.90 4.32 6.27
N LYS A 21 -7.02 4.26 6.99
CA LYS A 21 -7.22 3.33 8.11
C LYS A 21 -7.34 1.86 7.68
N SER A 22 -7.82 1.62 6.45
CA SER A 22 -7.95 0.30 5.84
C SER A 22 -7.86 0.42 4.32
N LEU A 23 -7.55 -0.70 3.66
CA LEU A 23 -7.73 -0.83 2.22
C LEU A 23 -9.20 -1.21 1.94
N SER A 24 -9.74 -0.75 0.81
CA SER A 24 -10.96 -1.31 0.24
C SER A 24 -10.64 -2.59 -0.53
N TYR A 25 -11.67 -3.38 -0.84
CA TYR A 25 -11.50 -4.59 -1.65
C TYR A 25 -10.83 -4.30 -3.02
N ARG A 26 -11.23 -3.22 -3.71
CA ARG A 26 -10.62 -2.81 -4.99
C ARG A 26 -9.14 -2.42 -4.85
N GLU A 27 -8.76 -1.86 -3.71
CA GLU A 27 -7.38 -1.52 -3.43
C GLU A 27 -6.55 -2.74 -3.06
N ALA A 28 -7.16 -3.74 -2.41
CA ALA A 28 -6.54 -5.04 -2.21
C ALA A 28 -6.29 -5.75 -3.55
N VAL A 29 -7.23 -5.68 -4.50
CA VAL A 29 -7.03 -6.18 -5.87
C VAL A 29 -5.87 -5.44 -6.54
N THR A 30 -5.83 -4.11 -6.43
CA THR A 30 -4.73 -3.29 -6.98
C THR A 30 -3.38 -3.64 -6.34
N ALA A 31 -3.34 -3.86 -5.02
CA ALA A 31 -2.16 -4.32 -4.31
C ALA A 31 -1.62 -5.63 -4.88
N TRP A 32 -2.51 -6.60 -5.14
CA TRP A 32 -2.16 -7.87 -5.76
C TRP A 32 -1.65 -7.68 -7.20
N MET A 33 -2.31 -6.85 -8.00
CA MET A 33 -1.85 -6.56 -9.37
C MET A 33 -0.43 -5.99 -9.37
N LEU A 34 -0.16 -4.97 -8.54
CA LEU A 34 1.17 -4.36 -8.44
C LEU A 34 2.24 -5.39 -8.00
N ARG A 35 1.91 -6.24 -7.01
CA ARG A 35 2.81 -7.31 -6.56
C ARG A 35 3.09 -8.32 -7.65
N LEU A 36 2.06 -8.78 -8.37
CA LEU A 36 2.19 -9.75 -9.46
C LEU A 36 2.97 -9.17 -10.66
N SER A 37 2.86 -7.86 -10.90
CA SER A 37 3.69 -7.13 -11.88
C SER A 37 5.13 -6.87 -11.42
N GLY A 38 5.54 -7.35 -10.24
CA GLY A 38 6.92 -7.24 -9.75
C GLY A 38 7.25 -5.95 -8.99
N VAL A 39 6.26 -5.14 -8.63
CA VAL A 39 6.49 -3.92 -7.83
C VAL A 39 6.93 -4.31 -6.41
N LYS A 40 8.01 -3.67 -5.94
CA LYS A 40 8.54 -3.92 -4.60
C LYS A 40 7.49 -3.58 -3.54
N TYR A 41 7.42 -4.43 -2.53
CA TYR A 41 6.45 -4.34 -1.44
C TYR A 41 6.30 -2.93 -0.82
N ASN A 42 7.42 -2.28 -0.50
CA ASN A 42 7.41 -0.94 0.08
C ASN A 42 6.87 0.13 -0.87
N HIS A 43 7.09 -0.02 -2.18
CA HIS A 43 6.53 0.88 -3.18
C HIS A 43 5.02 0.69 -3.31
N VAL A 44 4.51 -0.54 -3.21
CA VAL A 44 3.06 -0.80 -3.18
C VAL A 44 2.40 -0.07 -2.01
N ALA A 45 2.99 -0.15 -0.81
CA ALA A 45 2.49 0.56 0.37
C ALA A 45 2.48 2.09 0.16
N GLN A 46 3.55 2.63 -0.43
CA GLN A 46 3.64 4.06 -0.77
C GLN A 46 2.60 4.49 -1.81
N PHE A 47 2.41 3.71 -2.88
CA PHE A 47 1.43 4.02 -3.93
C PHE A 47 -0.01 4.00 -3.43
N LEU A 48 -0.35 3.06 -2.53
CA LEU A 48 -1.68 2.94 -1.96
C LEU A 48 -1.91 3.84 -0.74
N GLY A 49 -0.89 4.59 -0.29
CA GLY A 49 -0.98 5.44 0.90
C GLY A 49 -1.34 4.64 2.16
N THR A 50 -0.76 3.44 2.30
CA THR A 50 -0.98 2.53 3.44
C THR A 50 0.35 2.11 4.06
N ASN A 51 0.31 1.33 5.13
CA ASN A 51 1.50 0.77 5.75
C ASN A 51 1.73 -0.69 5.32
N THR A 52 2.96 -1.15 5.51
CA THR A 52 3.40 -2.49 5.11
C THR A 52 2.69 -3.61 5.89
N HIS A 53 2.25 -3.33 7.11
CA HIS A 53 1.52 -4.29 7.94
C HIS A 53 0.15 -4.63 7.35
N ARG A 54 -0.65 -3.60 7.02
CA ARG A 54 -1.97 -3.72 6.36
C ARG A 54 -1.89 -4.41 5.01
N LEU A 55 -0.88 -4.04 4.23
CA LEU A 55 -0.59 -4.71 2.97
C LEU A 55 -0.29 -6.21 3.17
N GLY A 56 0.30 -6.55 4.31
CA GLY A 56 0.63 -7.92 4.68
C GLY A 56 -0.60 -8.74 5.02
N GLU A 57 -1.59 -8.16 5.70
CA GLU A 57 -2.87 -8.82 5.99
C GLU A 57 -3.58 -9.21 4.68
N VAL A 58 -3.58 -8.32 3.68
CA VAL A 58 -4.11 -8.61 2.34
C VAL A 58 -3.35 -9.76 1.69
N PHE A 59 -2.02 -9.70 1.68
CA PHE A 59 -1.21 -10.70 0.99
C PHE A 59 -1.13 -12.06 1.70
N ARG A 60 -1.43 -12.11 2.99
CA ARG A 60 -1.64 -13.37 3.73
C ARG A 60 -3.06 -13.90 3.58
N GLY A 61 -3.97 -13.15 2.95
CA GLY A 61 -5.37 -13.52 2.79
C GLY A 61 -6.16 -13.45 4.10
N GLU A 62 -5.71 -12.69 5.09
CA GLU A 62 -6.42 -12.50 6.37
C GLU A 62 -7.63 -11.57 6.19
N VAL A 63 -7.56 -10.68 5.17
CA VAL A 63 -8.59 -9.72 4.81
C VAL A 63 -8.80 -9.68 3.30
N HIS A 64 -9.96 -9.17 2.86
CA HIS A 64 -10.32 -9.02 1.44
C HIS A 64 -10.18 -10.31 0.62
N PHE A 65 -10.82 -11.39 1.09
CA PHE A 65 -10.84 -12.69 0.45
C PHE A 65 -11.23 -12.61 -1.04
N GLY A 66 -10.52 -13.34 -1.90
CA GLY A 66 -10.76 -13.36 -3.35
C GLY A 66 -10.06 -12.26 -4.15
N SER A 67 -9.49 -11.25 -3.49
CA SER A 67 -8.78 -10.15 -4.17
C SER A 67 -7.57 -10.60 -4.99
N GLU A 68 -6.90 -11.69 -4.58
CA GLU A 68 -5.79 -12.29 -5.35
C GLU A 68 -6.29 -12.91 -6.67
N GLN A 69 -7.37 -13.68 -6.62
CA GLN A 69 -7.95 -14.32 -7.80
C GLN A 69 -8.42 -13.27 -8.80
N GLU A 70 -9.11 -12.23 -8.35
CA GLU A 70 -9.57 -11.14 -9.23
C GLU A 70 -8.40 -10.41 -9.89
N ALA A 71 -7.32 -10.17 -9.15
CA ALA A 71 -6.10 -9.58 -9.71
C ALA A 71 -5.46 -10.47 -10.77
N LYS A 72 -5.41 -11.79 -10.56
CA LYS A 72 -4.90 -12.75 -11.54
C LYS A 72 -5.76 -12.80 -12.81
N THR A 73 -7.08 -12.80 -12.66
CA THR A 73 -8.02 -12.76 -13.79
C THR A 73 -7.87 -11.47 -14.59
N SER A 74 -7.64 -10.35 -13.92
CA SER A 74 -7.50 -9.04 -14.58
C SER A 74 -6.16 -8.84 -15.31
N LEU A 75 -5.15 -9.66 -15.00
CA LEU A 75 -3.82 -9.64 -15.62
C LEU A 75 -3.65 -10.66 -16.76
N THR A 76 -4.67 -11.49 -17.02
CA THR A 76 -4.70 -12.48 -18.11
C THR A 76 -5.35 -11.88 -19.35
#